data_AF-A0A0E9M3Q8-F1
#
_entry.id   AF-A0A0E9M3Q8-F1
#
_cell.length_a   1.000
_cell.length_b   1.000
_cell.length_c   1.000
_cell.angle_alpha   90.00
_cell.angle_beta   90.00
_cell.angle_gamma   90.00
#
_symmetry.space_group_name_H-M   'P 1'
#
loop_
_entity.id
_entity.type
_entity.pdbx_description
1 polymer ?
#
loop_
_entity_poly.entity_id
_entity_poly.type
_entity_poly.pdbx_seq_one_letter_code
_entity_poly.pdbx_strand_id
1 'polypeptide(L)' 'MNIWYTNEIGIEDPNRNTPFEMIPGLMLEFEIVYQNIIFHLKADKVIEESHPAEIFNIPAGYEATTIEEIETLIKSVMNG' A
#
# COMPACT_ATOMS: atom_id res chain seq x y z
N MET A 1 -16.08 -12.45 -6.91
CA MET A 1 -15.00 -11.83 -6.12
C MET A 1 -15.56 -11.61 -4.73
N ASN A 2 -15.00 -12.29 -3.73
CA ASN A 2 -15.37 -12.12 -2.33
C ASN A 2 -14.30 -11.25 -1.66
N ILE A 3 -14.72 -10.20 -0.95
CA ILE A 3 -13.83 -9.30 -0.22
C ILE A 3 -14.29 -9.31 1.23
N TRP A 4 -13.37 -9.58 2.15
CA TRP A 4 -13.57 -9.48 3.58
C TRP A 4 -12.81 -8.28 4.11
N TYR A 5 -13.48 -7.39 4.82
CA TYR A 5 -12.89 -6.16 5.34
C TYR A 5 -13.38 -5.86 6.77
N THR A 6 -12.67 -5.00 7.48
CA THR A 6 -13.05 -4.52 8.81
C THR A 6 -12.98 -3.00 8.91
N ASN A 7 -13.89 -2.42 9.69
CA ASN A 7 -13.88 -1.00 10.07
C ASN A 7 -13.30 -0.79 11.49
N GLU A 8 -12.86 -1.85 12.16
CA GLU A 8 -12.39 -1.81 13.55
C GLU A 8 -10.96 -1.28 13.65
N ILE A 9 -10.21 -1.26 12.54
CA ILE A 9 -8.85 -0.74 12.46
C ILE A 9 -8.97 0.70 11.93
N GLY A 10 -8.72 1.68 12.80
CA GLY A 10 -8.97 3.11 12.56
C GLY A 10 -8.02 3.80 11.57
N ILE A 11 -7.98 3.31 10.33
CA ILE A 11 -7.24 3.89 9.22
C ILE A 11 -8.24 4.62 8.32
N GLU A 12 -8.02 5.91 8.07
CA GLU A 12 -8.80 6.67 7.11
C GLU A 12 -8.44 6.27 5.67
N ASP A 13 -9.47 6.00 4.86
CA ASP A 13 -9.39 5.57 3.46
C ASP A 13 -8.28 4.53 3.21
N PRO A 14 -8.39 3.33 3.81
CA PRO A 14 -7.30 2.34 3.82
C PRO A 14 -6.97 1.82 2.41
N ASN A 15 -7.92 1.90 1.47
CA ASN A 15 -7.80 1.35 0.13
C ASN A 15 -7.54 2.42 -0.95
N ARG A 16 -7.30 3.70 -0.59
CA ARG A 16 -7.16 4.84 -1.51
C ARG A 16 -6.11 4.69 -2.61
N ASN A 17 -5.09 3.87 -2.37
CA ASN A 17 -3.99 3.61 -3.31
C ASN A 17 -4.19 2.30 -4.10
N THR A 18 -5.41 1.77 -4.11
CA THR A 18 -5.76 0.51 -4.79
C THR A 18 -7.00 0.69 -5.65
N PRO A 19 -7.29 -0.20 -6.62
CA PRO A 19 -8.55 -0.19 -7.36
C PRO A 19 -9.82 -0.42 -6.52
N PHE A 20 -9.67 -0.64 -5.20
CA PHE A 20 -10.75 -0.97 -4.28
C PHE A 20 -11.13 0.21 -3.37
N GLU A 21 -10.94 1.44 -3.84
CA GLU A 21 -11.21 2.68 -3.09
C GLU A 21 -12.63 2.74 -2.49
N MET A 22 -13.63 2.16 -3.16
CA MET A 22 -15.02 2.12 -2.67
C MET A 22 -15.25 1.18 -1.47
N ILE A 23 -14.27 0.36 -1.09
CA ILE A 23 -14.38 -0.53 0.07
C ILE A 23 -14.09 0.29 1.34
N PRO A 24 -15.06 0.44 2.26
CA PRO A 24 -14.99 1.43 3.34
C PRO A 24 -14.02 1.06 4.46
N GLY A 25 -13.62 -0.21 4.57
CA GLY A 25 -12.73 -0.69 5.62
C GLY A 25 -11.50 -1.39 5.08
N LEU A 26 -10.56 -1.71 5.96
CA LEU A 26 -9.31 -2.36 5.60
C LEU A 26 -9.60 -3.79 5.10
N MET A 27 -9.17 -4.10 3.87
CA MET A 27 -9.32 -5.44 3.31
C MET A 27 -8.39 -6.44 4.02
N LEU A 28 -8.95 -7.56 4.48
CA LEU A 28 -8.23 -8.64 5.15
C LEU A 28 -8.14 -9.91 4.30
N GLU A 29 -9.08 -10.13 3.39
CA GLU A 29 -9.02 -11.26 2.46
C GLU A 29 -9.69 -10.91 1.13
N PHE A 30 -8.96 -11.06 0.02
CA PHE A 30 -9.45 -10.77 -1.33
C PHE A 30 -8.64 -11.50 -2.40
N GLU A 31 -9.16 -11.53 -3.62
CA GLU A 31 -8.50 -12.10 -4.79
C GLU A 31 -8.19 -11.02 -5.82
N ILE A 32 -7.02 -11.10 -6.47
CA ILE A 32 -6.68 -10.27 -7.63
C ILE A 32 -6.22 -11.14 -8.78
N VAL A 33 -6.51 -10.70 -10.01
CA VAL A 33 -6.04 -11.36 -11.23
C VAL A 33 -4.93 -10.52 -11.84
N TYR A 34 -3.75 -11.11 -11.99
CA TYR A 34 -2.61 -10.48 -12.65
C TYR A 34 -1.98 -11.48 -13.63
N GLN A 35 -1.90 -11.11 -14.91
CA GLN A 35 -1.37 -11.97 -15.98
C GLN A 35 -1.98 -13.39 -15.99
N ASN A 36 -3.31 -13.49 -15.87
CA ASN A 36 -4.07 -14.74 -15.81
C ASN A 36 -3.79 -15.63 -14.58
N ILE A 37 -3.04 -15.14 -13.60
CA ILE A 37 -2.83 -15.80 -12.30
C ILE A 37 -3.79 -15.19 -11.29
N ILE A 38 -4.47 -16.05 -10.53
CA ILE A 38 -5.30 -15.64 -9.39
C ILE A 38 -4.41 -15.64 -8.15
N PHE A 39 -4.26 -14.47 -7.56
CA PHE A 39 -3.63 -14.29 -6.26
C PHE A 39 -4.71 -14.22 -5.19
N HIS A 40 -4.63 -15.10 -4.21
CA HIS A 40 -5.45 -15.03 -2.99
C HIS A 40 -4.63 -14.40 -1.88
N LEU A 41 -5.04 -13.20 -1.45
CA LEU A 41 -4.39 -12.46 -0.38
C LEU A 41 -5.22 -12.62 0.89
N LYS A 42 -4.58 -13.02 1.98
CA LYS A 42 -5.19 -13.17 3.30
C LYS A 42 -4.25 -12.65 4.38
N ALA A 43 -4.76 -11.76 5.23
CA ALA A 43 -4.05 -11.28 6.40
C ALA A 43 -3.84 -12.45 7.38
N ASP A 44 -2.59 -12.69 7.75
CA ASP A 44 -2.24 -13.73 8.75
C ASP A 44 -2.48 -13.21 10.17
N LYS A 45 -2.03 -11.98 10.47
CA LYS A 45 -2.09 -11.36 11.80
C LYS A 45 -2.25 -9.84 11.70
N VAL A 46 -2.87 -9.27 12.74
CA VAL A 46 -2.89 -7.84 13.01
C VAL A 46 -2.17 -7.63 14.34
N ILE A 47 -1.14 -6.77 14.36
CA ILE A 47 -0.30 -6.53 15.53
C ILE A 47 -0.31 -5.03 15.81
N GLU A 48 -0.64 -4.67 17.04
CA GLU A 48 -0.45 -3.32 17.55
C GLU A 48 0.92 -3.24 18.22
N GLU A 49 1.80 -2.40 17.70
CA GLU A 49 3.16 -2.23 18.21
C GLU A 49 3.58 -0.76 18.20
N SER A 50 4.31 -0.37 19.24
CA SER A 50 4.92 0.95 19.33
C SER A 50 6.27 0.92 18.64
N HIS A 51 6.43 1.79 17.65
CA HIS A 51 7.69 1.99 16.96
C HIS A 51 8.40 3.25 17.47
N PRO A 52 9.73 3.24 17.61
CA PRO A 52 10.48 4.45 17.93
C PRO A 52 10.31 5.48 16.80
N ALA A 53 10.10 6.75 17.15
CA ALA A 53 9.90 7.81 16.15
C ALA A 53 11.08 7.92 15.17
N GLU A 54 12.27 7.52 15.63
CA GLU A 54 13.51 7.51 14.88
C GLU A 54 13.46 6.64 13.62
N ILE A 55 12.54 5.67 13.51
CA ILE A 55 12.39 4.89 12.26
C ILE A 55 11.92 5.77 11.08
N PHE A 56 11.27 6.90 11.38
CA PHE A 56 10.79 7.85 10.37
C PHE A 56 11.79 8.98 10.12
N ASN A 57 12.97 8.94 10.75
CA ASN A 57 14.03 9.91 10.47
C ASN A 57 14.57 9.68 9.07
N ILE A 58 14.74 10.76 8.32
CA ILE A 58 15.38 10.74 7.01
C ILE A 58 16.85 10.32 7.23
N PRO A 59 17.32 9.21 6.63
CA PRO A 59 18.70 8.78 6.81
C PRO A 59 19.69 9.78 6.20
N ALA A 60 20.92 9.78 6.72
CA ALA A 60 21.98 10.60 6.14
C ALA A 60 22.27 10.18 4.68
N GLY A 61 22.48 11.16 3.79
CA GLY A 61 22.76 10.93 2.37
C GLY A 61 21.53 10.82 1.47
N TYR A 62 20.33 11.01 2.01
CA TYR A 62 19.13 11.22 1.19
C TYR A 62 19.06 12.68 0.73
N GLU A 63 18.73 12.88 -0.53
CA GLU A 63 18.48 14.20 -1.11
C GLU A 63 16.98 14.41 -1.29
N ALA A 64 16.52 15.63 -1.01
CA ALA A 64 15.16 16.03 -1.34
C ALA A 64 15.01 16.10 -2.85
N THR A 65 13.92 15.56 -3.37
CA THR A 65 13.60 15.54 -4.80
C THR A 65 12.18 16.05 -5.01
N THR A 66 11.89 16.53 -6.22
CA THR A 66 10.54 16.97 -6.57
C THR A 66 9.68 15.82 -7.12
N ILE A 67 8.36 16.01 -7.14
CA ILE A 67 7.45 15.01 -7.71
C ILE A 67 7.72 14.82 -9.21
N GLU A 68 8.11 15.87 -9.92
CA GLU A 68 8.43 15.83 -11.36
C GLU A 68 9.68 14.97 -11.64
N GLU A 69 10.68 15.03 -10.76
CA GLU A 69 11.88 14.18 -10.85
C GLU A 69 11.53 12.70 -10.60
N ILE A 70 10.67 12.42 -9.61
CA ILE A 70 10.15 11.07 -9.33
C ILE A 70 9.38 10.54 -10.55
N GLU A 71 8.47 11.32 -11.12
CA GLU A 71 7.72 10.93 -12.32
C GLU A 71 8.63 10.65 -13.52
N THR A 72 9.69 11.45 -13.69
CA THR A 72 10.68 11.29 -14.77
C THR A 72 11.45 9.99 -14.60
N LEU A 73 11.83 9.65 -13.37
CA LEU A 73 12.47 8.38 -13.03
C LEU A 73 11.55 7.19 -13.28
N ILE A 74 10.28 7.24 -12.86
CA ILE A 74 9.32 6.16 -13.10
C ILE A 74 9.16 5.91 -14.61
N LYS A 75 9.01 6.99 -15.40
CA LYS A 75 8.90 6.89 -16.87
C LYS A 75 10.14 6.27 -17.51
N SER A 76 11.35 6.51 -16.98
CA SER A 76 12.57 5.93 -17.53
C SER A 76 12.66 4.43 -17.27
N VAL A 77 12.18 3.94 -16.12
CA VAL A 77 12.15 2.51 -15.77
C VAL A 77 11.06 1.75 -16.53
N MET A 78 9.89 2.36 -16.74
CA MET A 78 8.77 1.69 -17.42
C MET A 78 8.92 1.57 -18.95
N ASN A 79 9.74 2.44 -19.56
CA ASN A 79 9.95 2.48 -21.02
C ASN A 79 11.29 1.86 -21.46
N GLY A 80 12.08 1.32 -20.51
CA GLY A 80 13.30 0.57 -20.78
C GLY A 80 13.03 -0.93 -20.86
#